data_AF-A0A6C0HX32-F1
#
_entry.id   AF-A0A6C0HX32-F1
#
_cell.length_a   1.000
_cell.length_b   1.000
_cell.length_c   1.000
_cell.angle_alpha   90.00
_cell.angle_beta   90.00
_cell.angle_gamma   90.00
#
_symmetry.space_group_name_H-M   'P 1'
#
loop_
_entity.id
_entity.type
_entity.pdbx_description
1 polymer ?
#
loop_
_entity_poly.entity_id
_entity_poly.type
_entity_poly.pdbx_seq_one_letter_code
_entity_poly.pdbx_strand_id
1 'polypeptide(L)'
;MDNEIENTNEIKYNCECCNYKCLYPAHWKQHIESEKHKNQGKRKTRSDKVLEPKCKHCEYKTNNLTCMKVHNLTQHSSKEERKINFKYYCDKCDFGTYADILFTRHNETKKHNE
;
A
#
# COMPACT_ATOMS: atom_id res chain seq x y z
N MET A 1 34.42 30.42 29.28
CA MET A 1 33.52 29.43 29.92
C MET A 1 32.69 28.88 28.79
N ASP A 2 33.35 28.01 28.05
CA ASP A 2 32.96 27.50 26.76
C ASP A 2 31.92 26.41 27.02
N ASN A 3 30.67 26.73 26.73
CA ASN A 3 29.56 25.82 26.90
C ASN A 3 29.49 24.96 25.64
N GLU A 4 30.39 23.98 25.55
CA GLU A 4 30.35 22.93 24.55
C GLU A 4 29.12 22.05 24.83
N ILE A 5 28.01 22.36 24.17
CA ILE A 5 26.85 21.46 24.13
C ILE A 5 27.28 20.32 23.22
N GLU A 6 27.83 19.26 23.82
CA GLU A 6 28.09 17.99 23.17
C GLU A 6 26.82 17.52 22.45
N ASN A 7 26.81 17.64 21.12
CA ASN A 7 25.78 17.09 20.25
C ASN A 7 26.00 15.57 20.16
N THR A 8 25.78 14.87 21.27
CA THR A 8 25.75 13.41 21.33
C THR A 8 24.43 12.92 20.77
N ASN A 9 24.30 13.02 19.44
CA ASN A 9 23.28 12.32 18.65
C ASN A 9 23.61 10.81 18.55
N GLU A 10 24.14 10.25 19.64
CA GLU A 10 24.57 8.87 19.74
C GLU A 10 23.33 8.00 19.88
N ILE A 11 22.98 7.31 18.79
CA ILE A 11 21.86 6.39 18.71
C ILE A 11 22.03 5.31 19.78
N LYS A 12 21.34 5.46 20.91
CA LYS A 12 21.41 4.52 22.05
C LYS A 12 20.64 3.23 21.81
N TYR A 13 19.58 3.26 21.00
CA TYR A 13 18.71 2.11 20.79
C TYR A 13 18.62 1.77 19.31
N ASN A 14 19.10 0.57 18.96
CA ASN A 14 19.11 0.05 17.60
C ASN A 14 18.38 -1.29 17.56
N CYS A 15 17.37 -1.42 16.69
CA CYS A 15 16.73 -2.70 16.47
C CYS A 15 17.36 -3.46 15.31
N GLU A 16 17.91 -4.62 15.64
CA GLU A 16 18.44 -5.58 14.67
C GLU A 16 17.35 -6.21 13.80
N CYS A 17 16.09 -6.15 14.22
CA CYS A 17 14.97 -6.80 13.55
C CYS A 17 14.37 -5.98 12.39
N CYS A 18 14.49 -4.65 12.40
CA CYS A 18 13.98 -3.80 11.32
C CYS A 18 14.78 -2.52 11.05
N ASN A 19 16.03 -2.45 11.53
CA ASN A 19 16.94 -1.32 11.35
C ASN A 19 16.41 0.02 11.88
N TYR A 20 15.42 -0.03 12.79
CA TYR A 20 14.89 1.14 13.48
C TYR A 20 15.88 1.61 14.53
N LYS A 21 16.18 2.91 14.52
CA LYS A 21 17.15 3.56 15.38
C LYS A 21 16.49 4.72 16.09
N CYS A 22 16.66 4.79 17.41
CA CYS A 22 16.13 5.89 18.18
C CYS A 22 17.03 6.24 19.38
N LEU A 23 16.88 7.47 19.84
CA LEU A 23 17.63 8.04 20.96
C LEU A 23 16.86 7.89 22.27
N TYR A 24 15.52 7.89 22.19
CA TYR A 24 14.64 7.98 23.34
C TYR A 24 14.17 6.59 23.82
N PRO A 25 14.32 6.28 25.12
CA PRO A 25 13.89 5.00 25.69
C PRO A 25 12.38 4.79 25.58
N ALA A 26 11.57 5.85 25.66
CA ALA A 26 10.12 5.75 25.51
C ALA A 26 9.72 5.27 24.10
N HIS A 27 10.36 5.81 23.06
CA HIS A 27 10.13 5.39 21.68
C HIS A 27 10.66 3.98 21.43
N TRP A 28 11.81 3.64 22.02
CA TRP A 28 12.34 2.27 21.99
C TRP A 28 11.36 1.27 22.59
N LYS A 29 10.81 1.59 23.76
CA LYS A 29 9.83 0.75 24.46
C LYS A 29 8.57 0.55 23.61
N GLN A 30 7.99 1.63 23.09
CA GLN A 30 6.83 1.55 22.20
C GLN A 30 7.14 0.73 20.92
N HIS A 31 8.36 0.86 20.40
CA HIS A 31 8.81 0.14 19.23
C HIS A 31 8.91 -1.39 19.47
N ILE A 32 9.56 -1.83 20.55
CA ILE A 32 9.66 -3.26 20.90
C ILE A 32 8.30 -3.83 21.32
N GLU A 33 7.42 -3.00 21.90
CA GLU A 33 6.06 -3.40 22.27
C GLU A 33 5.09 -3.46 21.09
N SER A 34 5.51 -2.96 19.91
CA SER A 34 4.73 -3.06 18.69
C SER A 34 4.51 -4.52 18.30
N GLU A 35 3.33 -4.82 17.75
CA GLU A 35 2.97 -6.17 17.31
C GLU A 35 3.97 -6.76 16.30
N LYS A 36 4.64 -5.91 15.51
CA LYS A 36 5.70 -6.35 14.59
C LYS A 36 6.87 -6.98 15.34
N HIS A 37 7.24 -6.46 16.52
CA HIS A 37 8.44 -6.88 17.27
C HIS A 37 8.12 -7.95 18.31
N LYS A 38 6.89 -7.95 18.84
CA LYS A 38 6.34 -9.08 19.60
C LYS A 38 6.32 -10.40 18.79
N ASN A 39 6.30 -10.32 17.46
CA ASN A 39 6.36 -11.48 16.56
C ASN A 39 7.75 -11.65 15.87
N GLN A 40 8.86 -11.29 16.52
CA GLN A 40 10.23 -11.40 15.96
C GLN A 40 10.40 -10.70 14.60
N GLY A 41 9.82 -9.51 14.42
CA GLY A 41 9.88 -8.77 13.16
C GLY A 41 8.98 -9.32 12.05
N LYS A 42 8.32 -10.46 12.27
CA LYS A 42 7.38 -11.04 11.31
C LYS A 42 6.02 -10.36 11.44
N ARG A 43 5.58 -9.69 10.37
CA ARG A 43 4.19 -9.21 10.29
C ARG A 43 3.27 -10.44 10.31
N LYS A 44 2.28 -10.47 11.20
CA LYS A 44 1.20 -11.46 11.12
C LYS A 44 0.57 -11.38 9.73
N THR A 45 0.44 -12.53 9.08
CA THR A 45 -0.48 -12.64 7.94
C THR A 45 -1.88 -12.41 8.48
N ARG A 46 -2.65 -11.52 7.84
CA ARG A 46 -4.04 -11.29 8.23
C ARG A 46 -4.79 -12.63 8.26
N SER A 47 -5.52 -12.89 9.35
CA SER A 47 -6.25 -14.14 9.55
C SER A 47 -7.33 -14.36 8.48
N ASP A 48 -7.88 -13.26 7.95
CA ASP A 48 -8.83 -13.20 6.84
C ASP A 48 -8.22 -13.39 5.45
N LYS A 49 -6.90 -13.64 5.34
CA LYS A 49 -6.20 -13.74 4.06
C LYS A 49 -6.44 -15.09 3.37
N VAL A 50 -7.69 -15.39 3.05
CA VAL A 50 -8.06 -16.40 2.04
C VAL A 50 -8.18 -15.65 0.72
N LEU A 51 -7.09 -15.59 -0.02
CA LEU A 51 -7.11 -15.08 -1.38
C LEU A 51 -6.75 -16.23 -2.30
N GLU A 52 -7.69 -16.60 -3.17
CA GLU A 52 -7.35 -17.31 -4.40
C GLU A 52 -6.40 -16.39 -5.17
N PRO A 53 -5.09 -16.70 -5.19
CA PRO A 53 -4.12 -15.72 -5.63
C PRO A 53 -4.08 -15.64 -7.15
N LYS A 54 -4.76 -16.53 -7.89
CA LYS A 54 -4.67 -16.66 -9.34
C LYS A 54 -6.00 -16.30 -9.99
N CYS A 55 -5.94 -15.57 -11.10
CA CYS A 55 -7.10 -15.32 -11.94
C CYS A 55 -7.61 -16.63 -12.56
N LYS A 56 -8.93 -16.74 -12.74
CA LYS A 56 -9.55 -17.94 -13.35
C LYS A 56 -9.38 -17.99 -14.87
N HIS A 57 -9.10 -16.84 -15.49
CA HIS A 57 -9.05 -16.68 -16.95
C HIS A 57 -7.63 -16.50 -17.48
N CYS A 58 -6.64 -16.22 -16.62
CA CYS A 58 -5.25 -16.05 -17.04
C CYS A 58 -4.25 -16.36 -15.91
N GLU A 59 -2.95 -16.21 -16.19
CA GLU A 59 -1.87 -16.46 -15.24
C GLU A 59 -1.62 -15.33 -14.23
N TYR A 60 -2.41 -14.25 -14.29
CA TYR A 60 -2.28 -13.14 -13.36
C TYR A 60 -2.50 -13.60 -11.92
N LYS A 61 -1.62 -13.15 -11.02
CA LYS A 61 -1.69 -13.47 -9.61
C LYS A 61 -1.60 -12.25 -8.70
N THR A 62 -2.44 -12.18 -7.67
CA THR A 62 -2.41 -11.10 -6.69
C THR A 62 -2.90 -11.57 -5.32
N ASN A 63 -2.33 -10.96 -4.27
CA ASN A 63 -2.74 -11.17 -2.89
C ASN A 63 -3.74 -10.10 -2.41
N ASN A 64 -4.31 -9.31 -3.32
CA ASN A 64 -5.26 -8.25 -3.00
C ASN A 64 -6.55 -8.44 -3.82
N LEU A 65 -7.68 -8.56 -3.13
CA LEU A 65 -8.99 -8.82 -3.73
C LEU A 65 -9.41 -7.68 -4.65
N THR A 66 -9.14 -6.43 -4.25
CA THR A 66 -9.44 -5.26 -5.07
C THR A 66 -8.64 -5.30 -6.38
N CYS A 67 -7.35 -5.65 -6.31
CA CYS A 67 -6.53 -5.81 -7.51
C CYS A 67 -7.05 -6.93 -8.42
N MET A 68 -7.54 -8.04 -7.85
CA MET A 68 -8.13 -9.13 -8.63
C MET A 68 -9.43 -8.69 -9.32
N LYS A 69 -10.30 -7.94 -8.62
CA LYS A 69 -11.54 -7.39 -9.19
C LYS A 69 -11.25 -6.43 -10.33
N VAL A 70 -10.35 -5.46 -10.13
CA VAL A 70 -9.93 -4.52 -11.18
C VAL A 70 -9.38 -5.27 -12.38
N HIS A 71 -8.49 -6.25 -12.16
CA HIS A 71 -7.92 -7.06 -13.24
C HIS A 71 -9.01 -7.79 -14.04
N ASN A 72 -9.93 -8.50 -13.37
CA ASN A 72 -11.02 -9.21 -14.06
C ASN A 72 -11.88 -8.25 -14.86
N LEU A 73 -12.27 -7.11 -14.27
CA LEU A 73 -13.06 -6.12 -14.98
C LEU A 73 -12.32 -5.57 -16.20
N THR A 74 -11.05 -5.21 -16.07
CA THR A 74 -10.26 -4.57 -17.15
C THR A 74 -9.78 -5.54 -18.24
N GLN A 75 -9.64 -6.84 -17.96
CA GLN A 75 -9.07 -7.80 -18.91
C GLN A 75 -10.03 -8.89 -19.36
N HIS A 76 -11.05 -9.20 -18.56
CA HIS A 76 -11.95 -10.33 -18.80
C HIS A 76 -13.43 -9.94 -18.86
N SER A 77 -13.80 -8.72 -18.46
CA SER A 77 -15.17 -8.20 -18.60
C SER A 77 -15.33 -7.29 -19.81
N SER A 78 -16.59 -7.12 -20.23
CA SER A 78 -16.99 -6.21 -21.30
C SER A 78 -16.98 -4.75 -20.86
N LYS A 79 -17.00 -3.82 -21.83
CA LYS A 79 -17.02 -2.37 -21.56
C LYS A 79 -18.22 -1.92 -20.73
N GLU A 80 -19.38 -2.51 -21.00
CA GLU A 80 -20.63 -2.24 -20.27
C GLU A 80 -20.50 -2.63 -18.80
N GLU A 81 -19.96 -3.81 -18.54
CA GLU A 81 -19.71 -4.27 -17.17
C GLU A 81 -18.70 -3.39 -16.44
N ARG A 82 -17.65 -2.91 -17.12
CA ARG A 82 -16.70 -1.94 -16.52
C ARG A 82 -17.42 -0.66 -16.10
N LYS A 83 -18.26 -0.10 -16.96
CA LYS A 83 -18.99 1.14 -16.68
C LYS A 83 -19.94 1.01 -15.49
N ILE A 84 -20.56 -0.17 -15.32
CA ILE A 84 -21.47 -0.46 -14.20
C ILE A 84 -20.69 -0.75 -12.91
N ASN A 85 -19.60 -1.50 -12.98
CA ASN A 85 -18.86 -1.94 -11.80
C ASN A 85 -17.90 -0.88 -11.25
N PHE A 86 -17.30 -0.05 -12.10
CA PHE A 86 -16.40 1.01 -11.65
C PHE A 86 -17.19 2.24 -11.21
N LYS A 87 -16.88 2.74 -10.01
CA LYS A 87 -17.50 3.96 -9.48
C LYS A 87 -17.15 5.19 -10.33
N TYR A 88 -15.92 5.25 -10.82
CA TYR A 88 -15.44 6.31 -11.70
C TYR A 88 -14.95 5.69 -13.00
N TYR A 89 -15.59 6.03 -14.11
CA TYR A 89 -15.32 5.46 -15.42
C TYR A 89 -15.16 6.58 -16.45
N CYS A 90 -14.15 6.46 -17.31
CA CYS A 90 -13.91 7.38 -18.40
C CYS A 90 -14.37 6.78 -19.74
N ASP A 91 -15.36 7.43 -20.35
CA ASP A 91 -15.93 7.01 -21.64
C ASP A 91 -14.95 7.21 -22.81
N LYS A 92 -14.03 8.17 -22.71
CA LYS A 92 -13.05 8.51 -23.76
C LYS A 92 -11.99 7.43 -23.98
N CYS A 93 -11.58 6.73 -22.92
CA CYS A 93 -10.44 5.82 -22.97
C CYS A 93 -10.68 4.47 -22.27
N ASP A 94 -11.93 4.15 -21.92
CA ASP A 94 -12.32 2.90 -21.28
C ASP A 94 -11.62 2.64 -19.91
N PHE A 95 -11.23 3.72 -19.23
CA PHE A 95 -10.53 3.61 -17.95
C PHE A 95 -11.51 3.58 -16.79
N GLY A 96 -11.39 2.59 -15.90
CA GLY A 96 -12.21 2.46 -14.71
C GLY A 96 -11.40 2.41 -13.43
N THR A 97 -11.86 3.13 -12.40
CA THR A 97 -11.24 3.13 -11.07
C THR A 97 -12.30 3.25 -9.97
N TYR A 98 -11.94 2.78 -8.77
CA TYR A 98 -12.77 2.92 -7.57
C TYR A 98 -12.42 4.18 -6.75
N ALA A 99 -11.29 4.79 -7.04
CA ALA A 99 -10.75 5.91 -6.28
C ALA A 99 -10.85 7.20 -7.07
N ASP A 100 -11.48 8.20 -6.45
CA ASP A 100 -11.69 9.54 -6.99
C ASP A 100 -10.38 10.22 -7.40
N ILE A 101 -9.41 10.29 -6.49
CA ILE A 101 -8.11 10.94 -6.75
C ILE A 101 -7.37 10.36 -7.96
N LEU A 102 -7.53 9.06 -8.20
CA LEU A 102 -6.94 8.40 -9.38
C LEU A 102 -7.68 8.80 -10.66
N PHE A 103 -9.00 8.99 -10.59
CA PHE A 103 -9.81 9.45 -11.71
C PHE A 103 -9.56 10.91 -12.06
N THR A 104 -9.48 11.79 -11.05
CA THR A 104 -9.15 13.21 -11.23
C THR A 104 -7.80 13.35 -11.91
N ARG A 105 -6.76 12.71 -11.37
CA ARG A 105 -5.42 12.72 -11.96
C ARG A 105 -5.40 12.14 -13.37
N HIS A 106 -6.23 11.14 -13.65
CA HIS A 106 -6.38 10.56 -14.97
C HIS A 106 -6.96 11.58 -15.97
N ASN A 107 -7.97 12.35 -15.58
CA ASN A 107 -8.54 13.42 -16.42
C ASN A 107 -7.59 14.60 -16.62
N GLU A 108 -6.70 14.86 -15.65
CA GLU A 108 -5.63 15.86 -15.78
C GLU A 108 -4.50 15.44 -16.74
N THR A 109 -4.49 14.17 -17.20
CA THR A 109 -3.47 13.74 -18.17
C THR A 109 -3.65 14.45 -19.51
N LYS A 110 -2.53 14.69 -20.20
CA LYS A 110 -2.51 15.33 -21.53
C LYS A 110 -3.48 14.71 -22.53
N LYS A 111 -3.67 13.38 -22.44
CA LYS A 111 -4.62 12.65 -23.30
C LYS A 111 -6.06 13.15 -23.21
N HIS A 112 -6.47 13.74 -22.09
CA HIS A 112 -7.85 14.19 -21.83
C HIS A 112 -8.00 15.70 -21.68
N ASN A 113 -6.88 16.41 -21.56
CA ASN A 113 -6.83 17.86 -21.34
C ASN A 113 -6.34 18.63 -22.58
N GLU A 114 -6.17 17.94 -23.72
CA GLU A 114 -5.96 18.50 -25.06
C GLU A 114 -7.24 18.41 -25.90
#